data_AF-A0A2R6QDY3-F1
#
_entry.id   AF-A0A2R6QDY3-F1
#
_cell.length_a   1.000
_cell.length_b   1.000
_cell.length_c   1.000
_cell.angle_alpha   90.00
_cell.angle_beta   90.00
_cell.angle_gamma   90.00
#
_symmetry.space_group_name_H-M   'P 1'
#
loop_
_entity.id
_entity.type
_entity.pdbx_description
1 polymer ?
#
loop_
_entity_poly.entity_id
_entity_poly.type
_entity_poly.pdbx_seq_one_letter_code
_entity_poly.pdbx_strand_id
1 'polypeptide(L)'
;MKQIRRCTRIFILSLLAVSVLLPIFLFSSTLPNFNFEESEEYIEDLSRIKHKTNALTLSAIEKEEGEGLKEPLLVVYKDGDFSSVVSYNYSNENIRDDQYGNAKSGSDKLEINGTNENETQDYMQIQPEKSPATSLQQEQSKQTTLQHNQNVRSQTRRVLDEKVKEMKDQLIRAKAYLKFAPPTSNSQLVRELKLRIKELERAVGDSSKDSDLSRGALQRMRAMEVTLLKASRVYTDCPAMASKLRAMTNNAEEQVWAQRSQAAFLVQLAGRTTPKGLHCLFMRLTVEYFSLQPEEREFPNQQKLHDPDLYHFTVFSDNLLACAVVVNSTISTSLEPEKIVFHVVTDSLNLPAMSMWFLLNPPGKSAMQIQSTESFEWLSKYDATLQKKNSHDPRYTSALNHLRFYLPDLFPMLNKIVFLDHDVVVQRDLTGLWNLDMKGKVNGAVETCQEGEPSFRRMDMFVNFSDPMIAKRFDRKACTWAFGMNVFDLHEWRRRNLTRVYHKYLQLGSKRPFWRAGSLPLGWATFYNHTVGLDRTWHVLGLGYDSGVRQGDIDQAAVIHYDGIMKPWLDIGLEKHKHYWRRHVDYQHPYLQQCNIHR
;
A
#
# COMPACT_ATOMS: atom_id res chain seq x y z
N MET A 1 -4.02 -20.63 -69.92
CA MET A 1 -4.25 -20.92 -68.47
C MET A 1 -3.58 -19.97 -67.47
N LYS A 2 -2.47 -19.26 -67.78
CA LYS A 2 -1.81 -18.35 -66.80
C LYS A 2 -2.51 -16.99 -66.62
N GLN A 3 -3.24 -16.49 -67.61
CA GLN A 3 -3.84 -15.16 -67.60
C GLN A 3 -5.15 -15.11 -66.79
N ILE A 4 -5.97 -16.16 -66.90
CA ILE A 4 -7.23 -16.30 -66.14
C ILE A 4 -6.96 -16.37 -64.63
N ARG A 5 -5.95 -17.14 -64.20
CA ARG A 5 -5.54 -17.23 -62.77
C ARG A 5 -4.98 -15.92 -62.22
N ARG A 6 -4.44 -15.06 -63.08
CA ARG A 6 -3.92 -13.74 -62.68
C ARG A 6 -5.08 -12.76 -62.46
N CYS A 7 -6.09 -12.79 -63.33
CA CYS A 7 -7.32 -12.00 -63.15
C CYS A 7 -8.11 -12.44 -61.92
N THR A 8 -8.23 -13.75 -61.63
CA THR A 8 -8.92 -14.22 -60.42
C THR A 8 -8.20 -13.78 -59.14
N ARG A 9 -6.86 -13.80 -59.12
CA ARG A 9 -6.08 -13.31 -57.97
C ARG A 9 -6.24 -11.81 -57.76
N ILE A 10 -6.27 -11.01 -58.83
CA ILE A 10 -6.46 -9.55 -58.73
C ILE A 10 -7.88 -9.24 -58.23
N PHE A 11 -8.89 -9.98 -58.69
CA PHE A 11 -10.27 -9.82 -58.26
C PHE A 11 -10.49 -10.21 -56.79
N ILE A 12 -9.83 -11.29 -56.33
CA ILE A 12 -9.88 -11.70 -54.91
C ILE A 12 -9.14 -10.68 -54.03
N LEU A 13 -8.01 -10.15 -54.47
CA LEU A 13 -7.27 -9.11 -53.74
C LEU A 13 -8.05 -7.79 -53.68
N SER A 14 -8.79 -7.42 -54.73
CA SER A 14 -9.63 -6.22 -54.69
C SER A 14 -10.84 -6.41 -53.78
N LEU A 15 -11.48 -7.59 -53.77
CA LEU A 15 -12.57 -7.91 -52.84
C LEU A 15 -12.10 -7.91 -51.38
N LEU A 16 -10.90 -8.44 -51.10
CA LEU A 16 -10.30 -8.37 -49.76
C LEU A 16 -10.00 -6.93 -49.34
N ALA A 17 -9.44 -6.10 -50.24
CA ALA A 17 -9.19 -4.70 -49.96
C ALA A 17 -10.48 -3.93 -49.67
N VAL A 18 -11.55 -4.18 -50.42
CA VAL A 18 -12.87 -3.57 -50.18
C VAL A 18 -13.46 -4.05 -48.84
N SER A 19 -13.38 -5.34 -48.51
CA SER A 19 -13.91 -5.87 -47.24
C SER A 19 -13.19 -5.32 -45.99
N VAL A 20 -11.92 -4.94 -46.12
CA VAL A 20 -11.12 -4.40 -45.00
C VAL A 20 -11.20 -2.88 -44.94
N LEU A 21 -11.21 -2.18 -46.07
CA LEU A 21 -11.16 -0.72 -46.10
C LEU A 21 -12.53 -0.06 -45.97
N LEU A 22 -13.62 -0.69 -46.42
CA LEU A 22 -14.97 -0.12 -46.28
C LEU A 22 -15.42 0.02 -44.81
N PRO A 23 -15.22 -0.98 -43.93
CA PRO A 23 -15.54 -0.84 -42.50
C PRO A 23 -14.71 0.25 -41.84
N ILE A 24 -13.43 0.38 -42.19
CA ILE A 24 -12.53 1.40 -41.60
C ILE A 24 -12.99 2.82 -41.97
N PHE A 25 -13.43 3.04 -43.22
CA PHE A 25 -13.94 4.34 -43.65
C PHE A 25 -15.36 4.64 -43.15
N LEU A 26 -16.23 3.64 -43.03
CA LEU A 26 -17.61 3.81 -42.54
C LEU A 26 -17.69 3.93 -41.02
N PHE A 27 -16.79 3.30 -40.26
CA PHE A 27 -16.69 3.46 -38.80
C PHE A 27 -15.96 4.74 -38.39
N SER A 28 -15.11 5.31 -39.26
CA SER A 28 -14.41 6.58 -39.01
C SER A 28 -15.35 7.79 -38.95
N SER A 29 -16.45 7.79 -39.71
CA SER A 29 -17.35 8.95 -39.82
C SER A 29 -18.49 9.00 -38.78
N THR A 30 -18.58 8.04 -37.87
CA THR A 30 -19.64 7.96 -36.84
C THR A 30 -19.15 7.91 -35.40
N LEU A 31 -17.84 8.07 -35.16
CA LEU A 31 -17.29 8.23 -33.80
C LEU A 31 -17.25 9.72 -33.42
N PRO A 32 -17.98 10.16 -32.37
CA PRO A 32 -17.63 11.41 -31.71
C PRO A 32 -16.21 11.26 -31.13
N ASN A 33 -15.41 12.33 -31.19
CA ASN A 33 -14.04 12.39 -30.67
C ASN A 33 -13.96 11.82 -29.23
N PHE A 34 -13.61 10.54 -29.10
CA PHE A 34 -13.18 9.95 -27.85
C PHE A 34 -11.67 10.22 -27.71
N ASN A 35 -11.33 11.22 -26.90
CA ASN A 35 -9.94 11.43 -26.47
C ASN A 35 -9.51 10.23 -25.63
N PHE A 36 -8.67 9.36 -26.21
CA PHE A 36 -8.04 8.23 -25.52
C PHE A 36 -6.82 8.71 -24.71
N GLU A 37 -7.04 9.63 -23.78
CA GLU A 37 -5.99 10.30 -22.99
C GLU A 37 -5.30 9.34 -21.99
N GLU A 38 -5.99 8.26 -21.58
CA GLU A 38 -5.48 7.27 -20.60
C GLU A 38 -4.44 6.29 -21.18
N SER A 39 -4.42 6.11 -22.51
CA SER A 39 -3.44 5.25 -23.19
C SER A 39 -2.07 5.90 -23.35
N GLU A 40 -2.00 7.24 -23.38
CA GLU A 40 -0.72 7.95 -23.42
C GLU A 40 -0.01 7.89 -22.07
N GLU A 41 -0.74 7.88 -20.95
CA GLU A 41 -0.21 7.73 -19.58
C GLU A 41 0.54 6.39 -19.39
N TYR A 42 -0.03 5.30 -19.91
CA TYR A 42 0.61 3.96 -19.88
C TYR A 42 1.90 3.90 -20.72
N ILE A 43 1.93 4.59 -21.86
CA ILE A 43 3.09 4.65 -22.75
C ILE A 43 4.19 5.55 -22.17
N GLU A 44 3.82 6.66 -21.52
CA GLU A 44 4.77 7.60 -20.91
C GLU A 44 5.48 6.98 -19.70
N ASP A 45 4.77 6.22 -18.84
CA ASP A 45 5.38 5.50 -17.72
C ASP A 45 6.33 4.38 -18.19
N LEU A 46 5.99 3.66 -19.27
CA LEU A 46 6.89 2.70 -19.92
C LEU A 46 8.12 3.39 -20.55
N SER A 47 7.96 4.60 -21.09
CA SER A 47 9.06 5.38 -21.64
C SER A 47 10.02 5.87 -20.55
N ARG A 48 9.51 6.27 -19.36
CA ARG A 48 10.31 6.61 -18.18
C ARG A 48 11.10 5.41 -17.66
N ILE A 49 10.54 4.20 -17.71
CA ILE A 49 11.24 2.95 -17.38
C ILE A 49 12.43 2.75 -18.32
N LYS A 50 12.24 2.91 -19.64
CA LYS A 50 13.31 2.76 -20.63
C LYS A 50 14.41 3.82 -20.44
N HIS A 51 14.03 5.08 -20.19
CA HIS A 51 15.00 6.16 -19.95
C HIS A 51 15.76 6.02 -18.63
N LYS A 52 15.10 5.60 -17.53
CA LYS A 52 15.76 5.39 -16.24
C LYS A 52 16.69 4.17 -16.24
N THR A 53 16.29 3.09 -16.92
CA THR A 53 17.14 1.90 -17.12
C THR A 53 18.36 2.25 -17.97
N ASN A 54 18.18 3.04 -19.04
CA ASN A 54 19.29 3.50 -19.88
C ASN A 54 20.22 4.47 -19.15
N ALA A 55 19.69 5.40 -18.35
CA ALA A 55 20.49 6.32 -17.54
C ALA A 55 21.32 5.59 -16.46
N LEU A 56 20.75 4.58 -15.80
CA LEU A 56 21.45 3.71 -14.84
C LEU A 56 22.49 2.81 -15.52
N THR A 57 22.23 2.38 -16.76
CA THR A 57 23.21 1.60 -17.55
C THR A 57 24.37 2.48 -18.04
N LEU A 58 24.10 3.75 -18.34
CA LEU A 58 25.12 4.74 -18.74
C LEU A 58 25.95 5.22 -17.54
N SER A 59 25.35 5.43 -16.36
CA SER A 59 26.10 5.81 -15.14
C SER A 59 26.98 4.69 -14.60
N ALA A 60 26.65 3.42 -14.87
CA ALA A 60 27.51 2.29 -14.54
C ALA A 60 28.74 2.15 -15.47
N ILE A 61 28.83 2.96 -16.54
CA ILE A 61 29.87 2.86 -17.57
C ILE A 61 30.80 4.11 -17.59
N GLU A 62 30.46 5.22 -16.93
CA GLU A 62 31.32 6.40 -16.87
C GLU A 62 32.24 6.43 -15.63
N LYS A 63 33.48 5.96 -15.88
CA LYS A 63 34.78 6.36 -15.31
C LYS A 63 34.97 6.61 -13.80
N GLU A 64 35.90 5.83 -13.23
CA GLU A 64 36.85 6.32 -12.21
C GLU A 64 37.75 7.41 -12.82
N GLU A 65 37.85 8.57 -12.17
CA GLU A 65 39.10 9.34 -11.98
C GLU A 65 38.86 10.52 -11.00
N GLY A 66 39.51 10.48 -9.83
CA GLY A 66 39.96 11.63 -9.03
C GLY A 66 38.94 12.58 -8.37
N GLU A 67 38.79 12.47 -7.04
CA GLU A 67 39.01 13.52 -6.01
C GLU A 67 38.02 13.42 -4.81
N GLY A 68 38.59 13.44 -3.59
CA GLY A 68 37.92 13.81 -2.34
C GLY A 68 36.76 12.94 -1.85
N LEU A 69 37.04 11.76 -1.29
CA LEU A 69 36.02 10.97 -0.56
C LEU A 69 35.59 11.70 0.73
N LYS A 70 34.38 12.28 0.75
CA LYS A 70 33.67 12.62 1.98
C LYS A 70 33.28 11.32 2.71
N GLU A 71 33.49 11.28 4.02
CA GLU A 71 33.03 10.16 4.86
C GLU A 71 31.49 10.10 4.89
N PRO A 72 30.88 8.89 4.76
CA PRO A 72 29.45 8.71 4.89
C PRO A 72 29.00 8.59 6.36
N LEU A 73 27.76 9.00 6.62
CA LEU A 73 27.08 8.84 7.90
C LEU A 73 26.82 7.36 8.20
N LEU A 74 27.32 6.89 9.36
CA LEU A 74 27.15 5.53 9.83
C LEU A 74 25.69 5.29 10.26
N VAL A 75 24.87 4.67 9.41
CA VAL A 75 23.54 4.17 9.80
C VAL A 75 23.61 2.65 9.90
N VAL A 76 23.60 2.15 11.13
CA VAL A 76 23.57 0.72 11.44
C VAL A 76 22.18 0.16 11.18
N TYR A 77 22.02 -0.68 10.15
CA TYR A 77 20.77 -1.39 9.87
C TYR A 77 20.59 -2.58 10.82
N LYS A 78 19.43 -2.66 11.48
CA LYS A 78 18.93 -3.88 12.11
C LYS A 78 18.09 -4.64 11.08
N ASP A 79 18.25 -5.96 11.01
CA ASP A 79 17.36 -6.85 10.26
C ASP A 79 15.92 -6.69 10.77
N GLY A 80 15.05 -6.15 9.92
CA GLY A 80 13.60 -6.06 10.11
C GLY A 80 12.90 -6.63 8.89
N ASP A 81 11.76 -7.29 9.13
CA ASP A 81 10.95 -7.97 8.12
C ASP A 81 10.66 -7.10 6.88
N PHE A 82 10.48 -7.78 5.74
CA PHE A 82 10.11 -7.22 4.43
C PHE A 82 8.83 -6.34 4.41
N SER A 83 8.16 -6.14 5.55
CA SER A 83 7.05 -5.19 5.70
C SER A 83 7.51 -3.72 5.70
N SER A 84 8.79 -3.43 5.94
CA SER A 84 9.28 -2.05 6.05
C SER A 84 9.42 -1.30 4.71
N VAL A 85 9.23 -1.99 3.57
CA VAL A 85 9.29 -1.35 2.23
C VAL A 85 8.06 -0.46 1.98
N VAL A 86 6.99 -0.64 2.76
CA VAL A 86 5.74 0.15 2.68
C VAL A 86 5.62 1.11 3.86
N SER A 87 6.74 1.73 4.28
CA SER A 87 6.63 3.02 4.95
C SER A 87 6.27 4.06 3.88
N TYR A 88 5.18 4.81 4.10
CA TYR A 88 4.84 5.98 3.29
C TYR A 88 5.90 7.08 3.45
N ASN A 89 7.08 6.86 2.87
CA ASN A 89 8.05 7.92 2.67
C ASN A 89 7.55 8.76 1.50
N TYR A 90 6.82 9.82 1.86
CA TYR A 90 6.72 10.98 0.99
C TYR A 90 8.13 11.39 0.59
N SER A 91 8.37 11.42 -0.71
CA SER A 91 9.59 11.94 -1.32
C SER A 91 9.85 13.35 -0.78
N ASN A 92 10.82 13.45 0.12
CA ASN A 92 11.46 14.71 0.47
C ASN A 92 12.49 15.00 -0.62
N GLU A 93 12.02 15.40 -1.80
CA GLU A 93 12.87 16.05 -2.79
C GLU A 93 12.65 17.57 -2.69
N ASN A 94 13.77 18.28 -2.60
CA ASN A 94 13.96 19.73 -2.67
C ASN A 94 13.82 20.52 -1.36
N ILE A 95 14.94 20.63 -0.62
CA ILE A 95 15.49 21.93 -0.19
C ILE A 95 17.02 21.84 -0.27
N ARG A 96 17.60 22.30 -1.39
CA ARG A 96 18.95 22.88 -1.38
C ARG A 96 18.74 24.38 -1.21
N ASP A 97 18.87 24.87 0.01
CA ASP A 97 19.08 26.29 0.24
C ASP A 97 20.58 26.51 0.39
N ASP A 98 21.17 27.00 -0.70
CA ASP A 98 22.45 27.69 -0.69
C ASP A 98 22.23 29.05 -0.02
N GLN A 99 22.71 29.21 1.23
CA GLN A 99 23.07 30.53 1.74
C GLN A 99 24.40 30.46 2.48
N TYR A 100 25.43 30.86 1.75
CA TYR A 100 26.71 31.30 2.29
C TYR A 100 26.51 32.52 3.19
N GLY A 101 26.93 32.41 4.45
CA GLY A 101 26.97 33.50 5.42
C GLY A 101 28.03 33.24 6.48
N ASN A 102 29.25 33.67 6.21
CA ASN A 102 30.39 33.70 7.14
C ASN A 102 30.05 34.50 8.41
N ALA A 103 30.29 33.95 9.60
CA ALA A 103 31.10 34.60 10.66
C ALA A 103 31.13 33.83 12.00
N LYS A 104 32.37 33.54 12.42
CA LYS A 104 32.95 33.68 13.77
C LYS A 104 32.48 32.79 14.94
N SER A 105 33.41 31.90 15.30
CA SER A 105 33.92 31.59 16.64
C SER A 105 33.40 32.44 17.80
N GLY A 106 32.92 31.76 18.85
CA GLY A 106 32.63 32.32 20.16
C GLY A 106 32.42 31.18 21.16
N SER A 107 33.49 30.82 21.86
CA SER A 107 33.44 30.06 23.11
C SER A 107 32.65 30.82 24.17
N ASP A 108 31.79 30.15 24.92
CA ASP A 108 31.61 30.46 26.33
C ASP A 108 31.15 29.23 27.13
N LYS A 109 31.93 28.98 28.19
CA LYS A 109 31.67 28.08 29.31
C LYS A 109 30.68 28.73 30.27
N LEU A 110 29.96 27.91 31.05
CA LEU A 110 29.70 28.02 32.51
C LEU A 110 28.62 26.96 32.83
N GLU A 111 29.00 25.81 33.40
CA GLU A 111 29.12 25.54 34.83
C GLU A 111 27.81 25.76 35.62
N ILE A 112 27.22 24.66 36.08
CA ILE A 112 26.63 24.56 37.42
C ILE A 112 27.02 23.18 38.01
N ASN A 113 27.93 23.21 39.00
CA ASN A 113 28.21 22.15 39.97
C ASN A 113 27.01 22.00 40.94
N GLY A 114 26.66 20.76 41.33
CA GLY A 114 26.93 20.22 42.67
C GLY A 114 25.68 20.39 43.56
N THR A 115 25.10 19.38 44.20
CA THR A 115 25.61 18.53 45.32
C THR A 115 24.34 17.81 45.87
N ASN A 116 24.32 16.69 46.58
CA ASN A 116 25.26 15.69 47.09
C ASN A 116 24.39 14.51 47.64
N GLU A 117 25.10 13.47 48.08
CA GLU A 117 24.74 12.39 49.03
C GLU A 117 24.64 11.00 48.36
N ASN A 118 25.77 10.27 48.29
CA ASN A 118 26.45 9.43 49.31
C ASN A 118 25.91 7.99 49.28
N GLU A 119 26.62 7.03 48.67
CA GLU A 119 27.82 6.30 49.12
C GLU A 119 27.44 4.93 49.76
N THR A 120 27.79 3.85 49.03
CA THR A 120 28.70 2.71 49.37
C THR A 120 27.98 1.49 49.99
N GLN A 121 27.91 0.33 49.33
CA GLN A 121 28.94 -0.69 49.05
C GLN A 121 29.32 -1.49 50.32
N ASP A 122 28.89 -2.76 50.44
CA ASP A 122 29.83 -3.89 50.62
C ASP A 122 29.23 -5.30 50.52
N TYR A 123 30.10 -6.26 50.20
CA TYR A 123 29.92 -7.71 50.03
C TYR A 123 30.03 -8.51 51.36
N MET A 124 29.31 -9.64 51.51
CA MET A 124 29.89 -11.02 51.69
C MET A 124 28.89 -12.10 52.20
N GLN A 125 28.89 -13.23 51.49
CA GLN A 125 28.79 -14.67 51.88
C GLN A 125 27.92 -15.15 53.06
N ILE A 126 27.05 -16.16 52.82
CA ILE A 126 26.85 -17.42 53.63
C ILE A 126 26.27 -18.56 52.74
N GLN A 127 26.78 -19.80 52.87
CA GLN A 127 26.17 -21.08 52.40
C GLN A 127 25.64 -21.92 53.62
N PRO A 128 25.16 -23.17 53.49
CA PRO A 128 23.79 -23.61 53.15
C PRO A 128 23.18 -24.55 54.22
N GLU A 129 21.87 -24.87 54.23
CA GLU A 129 21.40 -26.13 54.85
C GLU A 129 19.99 -26.62 54.39
N LYS A 130 19.98 -27.89 53.92
CA LYS A 130 19.01 -29.02 54.03
C LYS A 130 17.51 -28.93 53.65
N SER A 131 17.13 -29.87 52.77
CA SER A 131 15.81 -30.41 52.35
C SER A 131 15.19 -31.40 53.39
N PRO A 132 13.90 -31.86 53.34
CA PRO A 132 13.26 -32.54 52.17
C PRO A 132 11.71 -32.41 51.94
N ALA A 133 11.28 -33.04 50.83
CA ALA A 133 9.98 -33.24 50.14
C ALA A 133 8.67 -33.34 50.99
N THR A 134 7.43 -33.08 50.49
CA THR A 134 6.67 -33.81 49.44
C THR A 134 5.30 -33.12 49.12
N SER A 135 4.83 -33.14 47.83
CA SER A 135 3.44 -33.19 47.25
C SER A 135 2.24 -32.37 47.84
N LEU A 136 1.28 -31.75 47.14
CA LEU A 136 0.73 -31.75 45.76
C LEU A 136 -0.27 -30.55 45.58
N GLN A 137 -0.26 -29.88 44.41
CA GLN A 137 -1.31 -29.09 43.68
C GLN A 137 -2.13 -28.00 44.46
N GLN A 138 -2.38 -26.75 43.99
CA GLN A 138 -2.81 -26.28 42.66
C GLN A 138 -2.75 -24.73 42.58
N GLU A 139 -2.41 -24.20 41.38
CA GLU A 139 -2.79 -22.92 40.75
C GLU A 139 -2.27 -21.51 41.17
N GLN A 140 -1.79 -20.80 40.12
CA GLN A 140 -1.77 -19.36 39.82
C GLN A 140 -0.72 -18.42 40.47
N SER A 141 0.31 -18.09 39.69
CA SER A 141 0.92 -16.74 39.58
C SER A 141 1.96 -16.73 38.43
N LYS A 142 1.56 -16.29 37.24
CA LYS A 142 1.98 -15.02 36.61
C LYS A 142 3.50 -14.74 36.56
N GLN A 143 4.02 -14.88 35.33
CA GLN A 143 4.49 -13.72 34.56
C GLN A 143 5.84 -13.10 35.00
N THR A 144 6.93 -13.87 34.91
CA THR A 144 8.29 -13.28 34.76
C THR A 144 9.25 -14.22 34.02
N THR A 145 9.01 -14.55 32.75
CA THR A 145 10.03 -15.27 31.94
C THR A 145 9.93 -15.10 30.41
N LEU A 146 9.39 -13.99 29.91
CA LEU A 146 9.32 -13.77 28.45
C LEU A 146 10.45 -12.92 27.85
N GLN A 147 11.31 -12.31 28.66
CA GLN A 147 12.53 -11.63 28.15
C GLN A 147 13.79 -12.51 28.14
N HIS A 148 13.85 -13.58 28.93
CA HIS A 148 15.04 -14.45 28.94
C HIS A 148 15.02 -15.49 27.79
N ASN A 149 13.84 -15.86 27.28
CA ASN A 149 13.72 -16.93 26.28
C ASN A 149 14.01 -16.49 24.83
N GLN A 150 13.97 -15.18 24.52
CA GLN A 150 14.39 -14.67 23.21
C GLN A 150 15.93 -14.59 23.08
N ASN A 151 16.63 -14.30 24.18
CA ASN A 151 18.10 -14.35 24.20
C ASN A 151 18.61 -15.80 24.18
N VAL A 152 17.96 -16.73 24.88
CA VAL A 152 18.32 -18.16 24.80
C VAL A 152 18.02 -18.73 23.42
N ARG A 153 16.84 -18.48 22.83
CA ARG A 153 16.51 -19.00 21.48
C ARG A 153 17.35 -18.38 20.38
N SER A 154 17.79 -17.12 20.50
CA SER A 154 18.75 -16.50 19.57
C SER A 154 20.18 -16.99 19.78
N GLN A 155 20.59 -17.30 21.02
CA GLN A 155 21.86 -17.97 21.32
C GLN A 155 21.89 -19.41 20.80
N THR A 156 20.82 -20.21 20.97
CA THR A 156 20.77 -21.59 20.45
C THR A 156 20.75 -21.60 18.92
N ARG A 157 20.07 -20.63 18.28
CA ARG A 157 20.06 -20.49 16.81
C ARG A 157 21.44 -20.09 16.26
N ARG A 158 22.21 -19.27 16.99
CA ARG A 158 23.60 -18.92 16.66
C ARG A 158 24.58 -20.11 16.69
N VAL A 159 24.27 -21.15 17.46
CA VAL A 159 25.13 -22.35 17.60
C VAL A 159 24.81 -23.41 16.53
N LEU A 160 23.65 -23.32 15.86
CA LEU A 160 23.19 -24.31 14.87
C LEU A 160 23.51 -23.94 13.42
N ASP A 161 24.02 -22.73 13.16
CA ASP A 161 24.33 -22.21 11.83
C ASP A 161 25.76 -21.63 11.73
N GLU A 162 26.62 -21.97 12.69
CA GLU A 162 27.97 -21.41 12.81
C GLU A 162 28.83 -21.79 11.60
N LYS A 163 28.78 -23.05 11.17
CA LYS A 163 29.55 -23.51 10.00
C LYS A 163 28.98 -22.95 8.70
N VAL A 164 27.66 -22.87 8.56
CA VAL A 164 27.02 -22.24 7.40
C VAL A 164 27.42 -20.76 7.29
N LYS A 165 27.42 -20.01 8.41
CA LYS A 165 27.89 -18.61 8.44
C LYS A 165 29.36 -18.49 8.08
N GLU A 166 30.21 -19.32 8.68
CA GLU A 166 31.64 -19.34 8.39
C GLU A 166 31.92 -19.58 6.89
N MET A 167 31.23 -20.54 6.28
CA MET A 167 31.34 -20.80 4.84
C MET A 167 30.87 -19.62 3.99
N LYS A 168 29.78 -18.94 4.38
CA LYS A 168 29.29 -17.72 3.72
C LYS A 168 30.29 -16.57 3.83
N ASP A 169 30.91 -16.38 4.99
CA ASP A 169 31.94 -15.36 5.21
C ASP A 169 33.21 -15.64 4.40
N GLN A 170 33.60 -16.91 4.27
CA GLN A 170 34.70 -17.32 3.40
C GLN A 170 34.40 -17.02 1.93
N LEU A 171 33.17 -17.27 1.47
CA LEU A 171 32.73 -16.92 0.12
C LEU A 171 32.77 -15.41 -0.14
N ILE A 172 32.29 -14.60 0.82
CA ILE A 172 32.33 -13.13 0.73
C ILE A 172 33.78 -12.65 0.62
N ARG A 173 34.67 -13.12 1.50
CA ARG A 173 36.10 -12.79 1.47
C ARG A 173 36.77 -13.21 0.17
N ALA A 174 36.48 -14.41 -0.33
CA ALA A 174 37.06 -14.91 -1.58
C ALA A 174 36.62 -14.06 -2.79
N LYS A 175 35.33 -13.66 -2.83
CA LYS A 175 34.80 -12.76 -3.87
C LYS A 175 35.42 -11.37 -3.79
N ALA A 176 35.67 -10.85 -2.60
CA ALA A 176 36.38 -9.58 -2.41
C ALA A 176 37.82 -9.65 -2.94
N TYR A 177 38.58 -10.68 -2.60
CA TYR A 177 39.94 -10.88 -3.14
C TYR A 177 39.97 -10.98 -4.66
N LEU A 178 38.99 -11.67 -5.27
CA LEU A 178 38.87 -11.71 -6.73
C LEU A 178 38.64 -10.32 -7.34
N LYS A 179 37.92 -9.44 -6.66
CA LYS A 179 37.70 -8.07 -7.13
C LYS A 179 38.99 -7.26 -7.06
N PHE A 180 39.87 -7.51 -6.09
CA PHE A 180 41.18 -6.82 -6.01
C PHE A 180 42.16 -7.25 -7.10
N ALA A 181 42.01 -8.45 -7.67
CA ALA A 181 42.81 -8.90 -8.80
C ALA A 181 42.54 -8.03 -10.07
N PRO A 182 43.58 -7.69 -10.86
CA PRO A 182 43.38 -7.07 -12.16
C PRO A 182 42.48 -7.93 -13.06
N PRO A 183 41.60 -7.35 -13.90
CA PRO A 183 40.64 -8.08 -14.72
C PRO A 183 41.26 -9.13 -15.66
N THR A 184 42.51 -8.91 -16.08
CA THR A 184 43.30 -9.79 -16.96
C THR A 184 44.23 -10.75 -16.22
N SER A 185 44.21 -10.76 -14.88
CA SER A 185 45.09 -11.62 -14.08
C SER A 185 44.70 -13.09 -14.21
N ASN A 186 45.56 -13.85 -14.88
CA ASN A 186 45.47 -15.31 -15.00
C ASN A 186 46.33 -16.04 -13.96
N SER A 187 46.61 -15.39 -12.82
CA SER A 187 47.43 -15.98 -11.77
C SER A 187 46.85 -17.30 -11.29
N GLN A 188 47.75 -18.23 -10.92
CA GLN A 188 47.36 -19.53 -10.34
C GLN A 188 46.41 -19.34 -9.16
N LEU A 189 46.63 -18.30 -8.35
CA LEU A 189 45.79 -17.92 -7.23
C LEU A 189 44.36 -17.50 -7.65
N VAL A 190 44.20 -16.68 -8.69
CA VAL A 190 42.87 -16.27 -9.19
C VAL A 190 42.09 -17.47 -9.71
N ARG A 191 42.75 -18.41 -10.40
CA ARG A 191 42.13 -19.66 -10.86
C ARG A 191 41.73 -20.56 -9.68
N GLU A 192 42.61 -20.69 -8.68
CA GLU A 192 42.34 -21.42 -7.44
C GLU A 192 41.14 -20.81 -6.69
N LEU A 193 41.10 -19.49 -6.50
CA LEU A 193 39.97 -18.77 -5.88
C LEU A 193 38.65 -19.00 -6.62
N LYS A 194 38.63 -18.85 -7.96
CA LYS A 194 37.42 -19.11 -8.77
C LYS A 194 36.92 -20.55 -8.62
N LEU A 195 37.84 -21.52 -8.60
CA LEU A 195 37.50 -22.94 -8.41
C LEU A 195 36.92 -23.17 -7.01
N ARG A 196 37.59 -22.68 -5.95
CA ARG A 196 37.14 -22.86 -4.57
C ARG A 196 35.81 -22.18 -4.30
N ILE A 197 35.55 -21.00 -4.88
CA ILE A 197 34.25 -20.32 -4.78
C ILE A 197 33.16 -21.22 -5.33
N LYS A 198 33.34 -21.75 -6.54
CA LYS A 198 32.35 -22.62 -7.19
C LYS A 198 32.10 -23.91 -6.39
N GLU A 199 33.14 -24.52 -5.83
CA GLU A 199 33.01 -25.72 -4.99
C GLU A 199 32.28 -25.44 -3.68
N LEU A 200 32.60 -24.32 -3.03
CA LEU A 200 32.02 -23.94 -1.75
C LEU A 200 30.57 -23.44 -1.91
N GLU A 201 30.25 -22.67 -2.96
CA GLU A 201 28.87 -22.27 -3.30
C GLU A 201 27.97 -23.48 -3.51
N ARG A 202 28.45 -24.49 -4.26
CA ARG A 202 27.71 -25.74 -4.48
C ARG A 202 27.53 -26.56 -3.20
N ALA A 203 28.47 -26.47 -2.27
CA ALA A 203 28.42 -27.21 -1.01
C ALA A 203 27.54 -26.54 0.04
N VAL A 204 27.44 -25.20 0.03
CA VAL A 204 26.53 -24.43 0.87
C VAL A 204 25.11 -24.48 0.32
N GLY A 205 24.91 -24.26 -0.98
CA GLY A 205 23.59 -24.22 -1.61
C GLY A 205 22.64 -23.28 -0.85
N ASP A 206 21.41 -23.75 -0.63
CA ASP A 206 20.38 -23.05 0.16
C ASP A 206 20.36 -23.46 1.64
N SER A 207 21.44 -24.09 2.14
CA SER A 207 21.52 -24.58 3.51
C SER A 207 21.38 -23.42 4.51
N SER A 208 20.49 -23.61 5.49
CA SER A 208 20.21 -22.61 6.53
C SER A 208 20.70 -23.04 7.92
N LYS A 209 21.03 -24.33 8.08
CA LYS A 209 21.56 -24.93 9.31
C LYS A 209 22.76 -25.83 9.00
N ASP A 210 23.61 -26.04 9.99
CA ASP A 210 24.80 -26.89 9.87
C ASP A 210 24.44 -28.37 9.63
N SER A 211 23.27 -28.81 10.10
CA SER A 211 22.72 -30.15 9.84
C SER A 211 22.46 -30.44 8.36
N ASP A 212 22.27 -29.39 7.55
CA ASP A 212 21.92 -29.51 6.14
C ASP A 212 23.17 -29.71 5.26
N LEU A 213 24.37 -29.57 5.85
CA LEU A 213 25.64 -29.65 5.14
C LEU A 213 26.08 -31.10 4.89
N SER A 214 26.50 -31.38 3.66
CA SER A 214 27.10 -32.68 3.33
C SER A 214 28.42 -32.91 4.07
N ARG A 215 28.78 -34.18 4.29
CA ARG A 215 30.07 -34.56 4.90
C ARG A 215 31.30 -34.00 4.16
N GLY A 216 31.18 -33.74 2.86
CA GLY A 216 32.23 -33.12 2.03
C GLY A 216 32.27 -31.59 2.10
N ALA A 217 31.29 -30.92 2.69
CA ALA A 217 31.24 -29.46 2.80
C ALA A 217 32.36 -28.91 3.69
N LEU A 218 32.63 -29.57 4.83
CA LEU A 218 33.70 -29.19 5.76
C LEU A 218 35.10 -29.31 5.14
N GLN A 219 35.30 -30.26 4.23
CA GLN A 219 36.57 -30.39 3.51
C GLN A 219 36.76 -29.24 2.51
N ARG A 220 35.69 -28.82 1.83
CA ARG A 220 35.71 -27.67 0.90
C ARG A 220 35.88 -26.34 1.64
N MET A 221 35.28 -26.19 2.82
CA MET A 221 35.49 -25.05 3.71
C MET A 221 36.97 -24.93 4.10
N ARG A 222 37.60 -26.03 4.57
CA ARG A 222 39.04 -26.05 4.88
C ARG A 222 39.91 -25.76 3.66
N ALA A 223 39.55 -26.28 2.48
CA ALA A 223 40.28 -26.00 1.25
C ALA A 223 40.19 -24.52 0.84
N MET A 224 39.03 -23.88 1.02
CA MET A 224 38.86 -22.45 0.80
C MET A 224 39.69 -21.63 1.78
N GLU A 225 39.71 -21.99 3.07
CA GLU A 225 40.49 -21.31 4.10
C GLU A 225 41.98 -21.23 3.75
N VAL A 226 42.56 -22.35 3.28
CA VAL A 226 43.95 -22.40 2.80
C VAL A 226 44.17 -21.43 1.63
N THR A 227 43.25 -21.38 0.67
CA THR A 227 43.34 -20.46 -0.48
C THR A 227 43.18 -18.99 -0.05
N LEU A 228 42.31 -18.68 0.93
CA LEU A 228 42.16 -17.34 1.50
C LEU A 228 43.42 -16.87 2.22
N LEU A 229 44.09 -17.75 2.97
CA LEU A 229 45.38 -17.46 3.61
C LEU A 229 46.49 -17.15 2.59
N LYS A 230 46.47 -17.81 1.42
CA LYS A 230 47.37 -17.45 0.31
C LYS A 230 47.02 -16.08 -0.25
N ALA A 231 45.73 -15.79 -0.43
CA ALA A 231 45.26 -14.52 -0.96
C ALA A 231 45.62 -13.34 -0.04
N SER A 232 45.45 -13.48 1.27
CA SER A 232 45.79 -12.44 2.24
C SER A 232 47.28 -12.07 2.25
N ARG A 233 48.17 -12.98 1.83
CA ARG A 233 49.61 -12.73 1.69
C ARG A 233 49.98 -12.05 0.38
N VAL A 234 49.18 -12.21 -0.67
CA VAL A 234 49.40 -11.59 -1.98
C VAL A 234 48.82 -10.18 -2.02
N TYR A 235 47.65 -9.97 -1.41
CA TYR A 235 46.97 -8.68 -1.36
C TYR A 235 47.24 -8.01 0.01
N THR A 236 48.36 -7.31 0.14
CA THR A 236 48.81 -6.67 1.39
C THR A 236 48.55 -5.16 1.45
N ASP A 237 48.22 -4.52 0.32
CA ASP A 237 47.96 -3.08 0.24
C ASP A 237 46.60 -2.72 0.86
N CYS A 238 46.63 -2.48 2.17
CA CYS A 238 45.44 -2.16 2.96
C CYS A 238 44.76 -0.86 2.51
N PRO A 239 45.45 0.25 2.21
CA PRO A 239 44.81 1.46 1.66
C PRO A 239 44.08 1.24 0.34
N ALA A 240 44.69 0.54 -0.63
CA ALA A 240 44.04 0.26 -1.91
C ALA A 240 42.84 -0.70 -1.75
N MET A 241 42.98 -1.72 -0.91
CA MET A 241 41.87 -2.62 -0.56
C MET A 241 40.74 -1.88 0.15
N ALA A 242 41.05 -0.99 1.11
CA ALA A 242 40.06 -0.22 1.84
C ALA A 242 39.30 0.75 0.92
N SER A 243 40.00 1.47 0.04
CA SER A 243 39.38 2.33 -0.97
C SER A 243 38.44 1.54 -1.88
N LYS A 244 38.89 0.38 -2.36
CA LYS A 244 38.10 -0.50 -3.22
C LYS A 244 36.90 -1.12 -2.51
N LEU A 245 37.04 -1.52 -1.25
CA LEU A 245 35.93 -1.99 -0.44
C LEU A 245 34.89 -0.89 -0.20
N ARG A 246 35.30 0.36 0.07
CA ARG A 246 34.36 1.48 0.18
C ARG A 246 33.61 1.71 -1.12
N ALA A 247 34.30 1.71 -2.26
CA ALA A 247 33.65 1.82 -3.57
C ALA A 247 32.66 0.67 -3.83
N MET A 248 33.01 -0.56 -3.45
CA MET A 248 32.12 -1.71 -3.53
C MET A 248 30.89 -1.57 -2.62
N THR A 249 31.06 -1.07 -1.39
CA THR A 249 29.96 -0.80 -0.46
C THR A 249 29.02 0.25 -1.03
N ASN A 250 29.54 1.39 -1.50
CA ASN A 250 28.72 2.44 -2.10
C ASN A 250 27.93 1.92 -3.32
N ASN A 251 28.59 1.18 -4.21
CA ASN A 251 27.91 0.56 -5.36
C ASN A 251 26.86 -0.48 -4.92
N ALA A 252 27.10 -1.26 -3.87
CA ALA A 252 26.10 -2.19 -3.34
C ALA A 252 24.90 -1.45 -2.72
N GLU A 253 25.13 -0.36 -1.98
CA GLU A 253 24.09 0.50 -1.44
C GLU A 253 23.24 1.14 -2.54
N GLU A 254 23.87 1.66 -3.59
CA GLU A 254 23.18 2.21 -4.77
C GLU A 254 22.35 1.14 -5.48
N GLN A 255 22.86 -0.08 -5.65
CA GLN A 255 22.11 -1.19 -6.24
C GLN A 255 20.90 -1.58 -5.38
N VAL A 256 21.07 -1.66 -4.05
CA VAL A 256 19.96 -1.93 -3.12
C VAL A 256 18.93 -0.81 -3.20
N TRP A 257 19.34 0.45 -3.25
CA TRP A 257 18.44 1.59 -3.38
C TRP A 257 17.67 1.57 -4.71
N ALA A 258 18.35 1.27 -5.82
CA ALA A 258 17.72 1.12 -7.13
C ALA A 258 16.70 -0.02 -7.17
N GLN A 259 17.06 -1.20 -6.63
CA GLN A 259 16.15 -2.35 -6.54
C GLN A 259 14.95 -2.07 -5.64
N ARG A 260 15.15 -1.44 -4.48
CA ARG A 260 14.06 -1.02 -3.58
C ARG A 260 13.12 -0.05 -4.26
N SER A 261 13.67 0.93 -4.99
CA SER A 261 12.88 1.91 -5.74
C SER A 261 12.06 1.23 -6.84
N GLN A 262 12.65 0.27 -7.57
CA GLN A 262 11.94 -0.50 -8.59
C GLN A 262 10.85 -1.38 -7.98
N ALA A 263 11.13 -2.07 -6.88
CA ALA A 263 10.14 -2.90 -6.18
C ALA A 263 8.97 -2.05 -5.67
N ALA A 264 9.25 -0.90 -5.05
CA ALA A 264 8.22 0.03 -4.59
C ALA A 264 7.34 0.53 -5.75
N PHE A 265 7.94 0.88 -6.89
CA PHE A 265 7.19 1.26 -8.09
C PHE A 265 6.29 0.12 -8.60
N LEU A 266 6.80 -1.11 -8.68
CA LEU A 266 6.02 -2.26 -9.15
C LEU A 266 4.84 -2.59 -8.22
N VAL A 267 5.01 -2.44 -6.90
CA VAL A 267 3.91 -2.58 -5.94
C VAL A 267 2.85 -1.50 -6.15
N GLN A 268 3.28 -0.26 -6.38
CA GLN A 268 2.36 0.86 -6.69
C GLN A 268 1.58 0.62 -7.98
N LEU A 269 2.26 0.13 -9.02
CA LEU A 269 1.63 -0.23 -10.28
C LEU A 269 0.62 -1.37 -10.09
N ALA A 270 1.02 -2.47 -9.45
CA ALA A 270 0.15 -3.62 -9.21
C ALA A 270 -1.11 -3.28 -8.40
N GLY A 271 -1.01 -2.32 -7.47
CA GLY A 271 -2.14 -1.82 -6.69
C GLY A 271 -3.15 -0.97 -7.45
N ARG A 272 -2.74 -0.37 -8.58
CA ARG A 272 -3.58 0.52 -9.41
C ARG A 272 -4.09 -0.14 -10.68
N THR A 273 -3.43 -1.19 -11.15
CA THR A 273 -3.82 -1.91 -12.36
C THR A 273 -5.02 -2.81 -12.11
N THR A 274 -6.03 -2.72 -12.99
CA THR A 274 -7.17 -3.65 -13.00
C THR A 274 -6.73 -5.04 -13.50
N PRO A 275 -6.92 -6.11 -12.71
CA PRO A 275 -6.65 -7.48 -13.16
C PRO A 275 -7.44 -7.85 -14.41
N LYS A 276 -6.82 -8.65 -15.30
CA LYS A 276 -7.45 -9.09 -16.56
C LYS A 276 -8.81 -9.76 -16.35
N GLY A 277 -8.96 -10.56 -15.29
CA GLY A 277 -10.22 -11.20 -14.96
C GLY A 277 -11.32 -10.19 -14.62
N LEU A 278 -11.01 -9.18 -13.81
CA LEU A 278 -11.97 -8.10 -13.51
C LEU A 278 -12.33 -7.30 -14.76
N HIS A 279 -11.36 -6.97 -15.60
CA HIS A 279 -11.63 -6.28 -16.86
C HIS A 279 -12.55 -7.12 -17.79
N CYS A 280 -12.31 -8.42 -17.92
CA CYS A 280 -13.20 -9.33 -18.64
C CYS A 280 -14.63 -9.31 -18.08
N LEU A 281 -14.77 -9.34 -16.76
CA LEU A 281 -16.06 -9.35 -16.07
C LEU A 281 -16.85 -8.07 -16.38
N PHE A 282 -16.21 -6.91 -16.26
CA PHE A 282 -16.80 -5.62 -16.62
C PHE A 282 -17.30 -5.60 -18.07
N MET A 283 -16.43 -5.97 -19.02
CA MET A 283 -16.78 -5.96 -20.43
C MET A 283 -17.97 -6.86 -20.76
N ARG A 284 -18.02 -8.07 -20.17
CA ARG A 284 -19.14 -9.00 -20.38
C ARG A 284 -20.46 -8.43 -19.83
N LEU A 285 -20.45 -7.96 -18.59
CA LEU A 285 -21.65 -7.42 -17.94
C LEU A 285 -22.17 -6.17 -18.64
N THR A 286 -21.28 -5.33 -19.16
CA THR A 286 -21.68 -4.17 -19.98
C THR A 286 -22.41 -4.59 -21.25
N VAL A 287 -21.97 -5.64 -21.95
CA VAL A 287 -22.66 -6.16 -23.14
C VAL A 287 -24.06 -6.68 -22.78
N GLU A 288 -24.19 -7.40 -21.67
CA GLU A 288 -25.48 -7.91 -21.19
C GLU A 288 -26.42 -6.76 -20.81
N TYR A 289 -25.92 -5.72 -20.13
CA TYR A 289 -26.71 -4.55 -19.75
C TYR A 289 -27.38 -3.89 -20.95
N PHE A 290 -26.61 -3.68 -22.03
CA PHE A 290 -27.13 -3.05 -23.24
C PHE A 290 -28.02 -3.97 -24.08
N SER A 291 -28.03 -5.28 -23.78
CA SER A 291 -28.93 -6.25 -24.40
C SER A 291 -30.34 -6.25 -23.76
N LEU A 292 -30.47 -5.77 -22.53
CA LEU A 292 -31.76 -5.61 -21.84
C LEU A 292 -32.58 -4.44 -22.39
N GLN A 293 -33.91 -4.54 -22.36
CA GLN A 293 -34.80 -3.39 -22.58
C GLN A 293 -34.71 -2.40 -21.41
N PRO A 294 -35.02 -1.10 -21.61
CA PRO A 294 -34.94 -0.10 -20.54
C PRO A 294 -35.73 -0.46 -19.28
N GLU A 295 -36.90 -1.09 -19.41
CA GLU A 295 -37.77 -1.48 -18.30
C GLU A 295 -37.17 -2.62 -17.47
N GLU A 296 -36.34 -3.47 -18.09
CA GLU A 296 -35.63 -4.58 -17.42
C GLU A 296 -34.39 -4.09 -16.64
N ARG A 297 -33.99 -2.82 -16.84
CA ARG A 297 -32.84 -2.21 -16.15
C ARG A 297 -33.25 -1.52 -14.84
N GLU A 298 -34.53 -1.48 -14.53
CA GLU A 298 -35.03 -0.81 -13.32
C GLU A 298 -34.89 -1.70 -12.08
N PHE A 299 -34.31 -1.15 -11.02
CA PHE A 299 -34.26 -1.83 -9.72
C PHE A 299 -35.63 -1.82 -9.02
N PRO A 300 -36.00 -2.88 -8.29
CA PRO A 300 -37.22 -2.92 -7.51
C PRO A 300 -37.16 -1.97 -6.29
N ASN A 301 -38.32 -1.66 -5.72
CA ASN A 301 -38.48 -0.89 -4.48
C ASN A 301 -37.96 0.57 -4.53
N GLN A 302 -38.03 1.24 -5.68
CA GLN A 302 -37.57 2.62 -5.82
C GLN A 302 -38.24 3.62 -4.86
N GLN A 303 -39.47 3.33 -4.41
CA GLN A 303 -40.18 4.14 -3.42
C GLN A 303 -39.45 4.24 -2.07
N LYS A 304 -38.57 3.29 -1.74
CA LYS A 304 -37.77 3.29 -0.50
C LYS A 304 -36.55 4.21 -0.56
N LEU A 305 -36.15 4.68 -1.74
CA LEU A 305 -34.88 5.38 -1.94
C LEU A 305 -34.77 6.71 -1.17
N HIS A 306 -35.92 7.29 -0.81
CA HIS A 306 -36.00 8.59 -0.15
C HIS A 306 -36.72 8.56 1.20
N ASP A 307 -37.01 7.37 1.72
CA ASP A 307 -37.69 7.20 3.00
C ASP A 307 -36.70 7.42 4.16
N PRO A 308 -36.77 8.55 4.89
CA PRO A 308 -35.78 8.89 5.91
C PRO A 308 -35.79 7.95 7.12
N ASP A 309 -36.81 7.10 7.27
CA ASP A 309 -36.94 6.15 8.37
C ASP A 309 -36.19 4.83 8.11
N LEU A 310 -35.58 4.66 6.93
CA LEU A 310 -34.82 3.48 6.55
C LEU A 310 -33.31 3.62 6.81
N TYR A 311 -32.59 2.50 6.70
CA TYR A 311 -31.14 2.46 6.89
C TYR A 311 -30.42 2.67 5.56
N HIS A 312 -30.07 3.93 5.30
CA HIS A 312 -29.33 4.35 4.11
C HIS A 312 -27.82 4.13 4.23
N PHE A 313 -27.28 3.31 3.34
CA PHE A 313 -25.86 3.10 3.15
C PHE A 313 -25.44 3.63 1.79
N THR A 314 -24.25 4.22 1.70
CA THR A 314 -23.69 4.67 0.42
C THR A 314 -22.29 4.16 0.22
N VAL A 315 -21.99 3.76 -1.02
CA VAL A 315 -20.73 3.17 -1.44
C VAL A 315 -20.31 3.82 -2.75
N PHE A 316 -19.12 4.40 -2.81
CA PHE A 316 -18.56 4.95 -4.04
C PHE A 316 -17.48 4.02 -4.57
N SER A 317 -17.66 3.49 -5.78
CA SER A 317 -16.78 2.45 -6.32
C SER A 317 -16.77 2.43 -7.83
N ASP A 318 -15.58 2.22 -8.38
CA ASP A 318 -15.28 1.80 -9.75
C ASP A 318 -14.92 0.31 -9.82
N ASN A 319 -14.93 -0.39 -8.68
CA ASN A 319 -14.61 -1.81 -8.58
C ASN A 319 -15.86 -2.63 -8.22
N LEU A 320 -16.24 -3.50 -9.16
CA LEU A 320 -17.46 -4.30 -9.07
C LEU A 320 -17.44 -5.27 -7.89
N LEU A 321 -16.40 -6.10 -7.77
CA LEU A 321 -16.36 -7.12 -6.71
C LEU A 321 -16.17 -6.50 -5.33
N ALA A 322 -15.41 -5.41 -5.24
CA ALA A 322 -15.25 -4.65 -4.00
C ALA A 322 -16.63 -4.16 -3.51
N CYS A 323 -17.39 -3.50 -4.39
CA CYS A 323 -18.76 -3.04 -4.08
C CYS A 323 -19.70 -4.21 -3.72
N ALA A 324 -19.68 -5.30 -4.51
CA ALA A 324 -20.50 -6.48 -4.27
C ALA A 324 -20.24 -7.11 -2.89
N VAL A 325 -18.97 -7.17 -2.45
CA VAL A 325 -18.63 -7.69 -1.12
C VAL A 325 -19.13 -6.78 0.00
N VAL A 326 -19.05 -5.45 -0.15
CA VAL A 326 -19.60 -4.51 0.85
C VAL A 326 -21.11 -4.70 0.99
N VAL A 327 -21.83 -4.76 -0.14
CA VAL A 327 -23.27 -4.99 -0.15
C VAL A 327 -23.63 -6.35 0.47
N ASN A 328 -23.01 -7.44 0.00
CA ASN A 328 -23.29 -8.79 0.47
C ASN A 328 -22.97 -8.97 1.96
N SER A 329 -21.83 -8.45 2.41
CA SER A 329 -21.42 -8.54 3.82
C SER A 329 -22.36 -7.74 4.73
N THR A 330 -22.77 -6.55 4.31
CA THR A 330 -23.74 -5.71 5.05
C THR A 330 -25.11 -6.38 5.16
N ILE A 331 -25.62 -6.98 4.07
CA ILE A 331 -26.93 -7.65 4.08
C ILE A 331 -26.90 -8.93 4.90
N SER A 332 -25.88 -9.77 4.70
CA SER A 332 -25.78 -11.07 5.37
C SER A 332 -25.59 -10.97 6.89
N THR A 333 -25.14 -9.82 7.39
CA THR A 333 -24.93 -9.55 8.82
C THR A 333 -26.03 -8.70 9.45
N SER A 334 -26.94 -8.15 8.64
CA SER A 334 -28.03 -7.29 9.11
C SER A 334 -29.15 -8.07 9.80
N LEU A 335 -29.71 -7.48 10.85
CA LEU A 335 -30.89 -7.99 11.53
C LEU A 335 -32.20 -7.67 10.80
N GLU A 336 -32.23 -6.56 10.06
CA GLU A 336 -33.42 -6.04 9.35
C GLU A 336 -33.07 -5.68 7.88
N PRO A 337 -32.68 -6.66 7.05
CA PRO A 337 -32.20 -6.41 5.68
C PRO A 337 -33.25 -5.75 4.77
N GLU A 338 -34.54 -5.91 5.05
CA GLU A 338 -35.63 -5.26 4.31
C GLU A 338 -35.74 -3.75 4.53
N LYS A 339 -35.11 -3.23 5.59
CA LYS A 339 -35.03 -1.79 5.89
C LYS A 339 -33.77 -1.13 5.33
N ILE A 340 -32.88 -1.91 4.70
CA ILE A 340 -31.64 -1.39 4.12
C ILE A 340 -31.90 -0.80 2.74
N VAL A 341 -31.26 0.35 2.48
CA VAL A 341 -31.24 1.03 1.18
C VAL A 341 -29.79 1.33 0.80
N PHE A 342 -29.32 0.78 -0.32
CA PHE A 342 -27.99 1.07 -0.86
C PHE A 342 -28.03 2.16 -1.93
N HIS A 343 -27.14 3.14 -1.79
CA HIS A 343 -26.87 4.19 -2.76
C HIS A 343 -25.45 4.02 -3.29
N VAL A 344 -25.31 3.36 -4.43
CA VAL A 344 -24.02 3.13 -5.07
C VAL A 344 -23.78 4.24 -6.10
N VAL A 345 -22.61 4.88 -6.04
CA VAL A 345 -22.21 5.87 -7.06
C VAL A 345 -20.91 5.42 -7.72
N THR A 346 -20.90 5.49 -9.04
CA THR A 346 -19.79 5.07 -9.91
C THR A 346 -19.61 6.09 -11.03
N ASP A 347 -18.57 5.96 -11.87
CA ASP A 347 -18.48 6.68 -13.14
C ASP A 347 -19.41 6.07 -14.23
N SER A 348 -19.55 6.78 -15.34
CA SER A 348 -20.39 6.38 -16.48
C SER A 348 -19.92 5.13 -17.20
N LEU A 349 -18.62 4.83 -17.18
CA LEU A 349 -18.03 3.66 -17.85
C LEU A 349 -18.36 2.38 -17.08
N ASN A 350 -18.39 2.45 -15.76
CA ASN A 350 -18.62 1.33 -14.86
C ASN A 350 -20.11 1.11 -14.53
N LEU A 351 -20.96 2.13 -14.72
CA LEU A 351 -22.41 2.06 -14.47
C LEU A 351 -23.09 0.83 -15.12
N PRO A 352 -22.92 0.54 -16.43
CA PRO A 352 -23.59 -0.61 -17.06
C PRO A 352 -23.26 -1.95 -16.39
N ALA A 353 -21.98 -2.22 -16.17
CA ALA A 353 -21.52 -3.48 -15.58
C ALA A 353 -21.99 -3.62 -14.12
N MET A 354 -21.89 -2.54 -13.33
CA MET A 354 -22.35 -2.53 -11.95
C MET A 354 -23.86 -2.75 -11.85
N SER A 355 -24.64 -2.04 -12.67
CA SER A 355 -26.09 -2.24 -12.75
C SER A 355 -26.44 -3.68 -13.13
N MET A 356 -25.83 -4.21 -14.18
CA MET A 356 -26.09 -5.60 -14.61
C MET A 356 -25.78 -6.62 -13.51
N TRP A 357 -24.66 -6.46 -12.80
CA TRP A 357 -24.31 -7.40 -11.73
C TRP A 357 -25.39 -7.48 -10.65
N PHE A 358 -25.89 -6.33 -10.19
CA PHE A 358 -26.91 -6.28 -9.14
C PHE A 358 -28.33 -6.58 -9.66
N LEU A 359 -28.57 -6.47 -10.96
CA LEU A 359 -29.79 -7.02 -11.58
C LEU A 359 -29.76 -8.56 -11.60
N LEU A 360 -28.60 -9.16 -11.90
CA LEU A 360 -28.40 -10.62 -11.85
C LEU A 360 -28.32 -11.16 -10.43
N ASN A 361 -27.79 -10.36 -9.50
CA ASN A 361 -27.53 -10.73 -8.12
C ASN A 361 -28.22 -9.73 -7.17
N PRO A 362 -29.56 -9.70 -7.13
CA PRO A 362 -30.28 -8.71 -6.36
C PRO A 362 -29.99 -8.84 -4.85
N PRO A 363 -29.88 -7.72 -4.12
CA PRO A 363 -29.48 -7.68 -2.72
C PRO A 363 -30.63 -8.10 -1.75
N GLY A 364 -31.28 -9.23 -2.02
CA GLY A 364 -32.36 -9.76 -1.22
C GLY A 364 -33.58 -8.83 -1.16
N LYS A 365 -34.05 -8.51 0.07
CA LYS A 365 -35.20 -7.62 0.31
C LYS A 365 -34.83 -6.14 0.43
N SER A 366 -33.55 -5.80 0.36
CA SER A 366 -33.08 -4.42 0.44
C SER A 366 -33.39 -3.66 -0.85
N ALA A 367 -33.45 -2.34 -0.78
CA ALA A 367 -33.54 -1.48 -1.96
C ALA A 367 -32.14 -1.05 -2.40
N MET A 368 -31.97 -0.79 -3.70
CA MET A 368 -30.71 -0.34 -4.26
C MET A 368 -30.93 0.66 -5.38
N GLN A 369 -30.03 1.64 -5.44
CA GLN A 369 -29.87 2.55 -6.56
C GLN A 369 -28.39 2.61 -6.94
N ILE A 370 -28.13 2.61 -8.25
CA ILE A 370 -26.79 2.83 -8.82
C ILE A 370 -26.86 4.06 -9.72
N GLN A 371 -26.01 5.05 -9.45
CA GLN A 371 -25.95 6.32 -10.17
C GLN A 371 -24.56 6.57 -10.73
N SER A 372 -24.51 7.28 -11.87
CA SER A 372 -23.26 7.80 -12.41
C SER A 372 -22.95 9.17 -11.82
N THR A 373 -21.67 9.49 -11.66
CA THR A 373 -21.21 10.85 -11.35
C THR A 373 -21.69 11.88 -12.38
N GLU A 374 -21.88 11.47 -13.64
CA GLU A 374 -22.39 12.35 -14.71
C GLU A 374 -23.87 12.69 -14.56
N SER A 375 -24.64 11.90 -13.79
CA SER A 375 -26.05 12.19 -13.50
C SER A 375 -26.22 13.45 -12.65
N PHE A 376 -25.15 13.97 -12.05
CA PHE A 376 -25.17 15.17 -11.23
C PHE A 376 -24.69 16.38 -12.03
N GLU A 377 -25.61 17.08 -12.70
CA GLU A 377 -25.27 18.27 -13.50
C GLU A 377 -24.49 19.33 -12.71
N TRP A 378 -24.76 19.46 -11.41
CA TRP A 378 -24.04 20.39 -10.54
C TRP A 378 -22.57 19.99 -10.36
N LEU A 379 -22.23 18.70 -10.44
CA LEU A 379 -20.87 18.21 -10.27
C LEU A 379 -19.97 18.73 -11.39
N SER A 380 -20.46 18.86 -12.61
CA SER A 380 -19.73 19.46 -13.74
C SER A 380 -19.18 20.87 -13.46
N LYS A 381 -19.92 21.67 -12.67
CA LYS A 381 -19.49 23.02 -12.25
C LYS A 381 -18.30 22.97 -11.29
N TYR A 382 -18.18 21.90 -10.53
CA TYR A 382 -17.08 21.65 -9.60
C TYR A 382 -15.93 20.87 -10.24
N ASP A 383 -16.23 19.99 -11.19
CA ASP A 383 -15.26 19.28 -12.03
C ASP A 383 -14.44 20.26 -12.85
N ALA A 384 -15.02 21.35 -13.35
CA ALA A 384 -14.21 22.41 -13.97
C ALA A 384 -13.14 23.00 -13.02
N THR A 385 -13.27 22.82 -11.69
CA THR A 385 -12.27 23.24 -10.69
C THR A 385 -11.29 22.11 -10.30
N LEU A 386 -11.70 20.85 -10.49
CA LEU A 386 -10.88 19.64 -10.30
C LEU A 386 -10.07 19.31 -11.58
N GLN A 387 -10.72 19.27 -12.74
CA GLN A 387 -10.17 19.03 -14.08
C GLN A 387 -9.28 20.17 -14.61
N LYS A 388 -9.55 21.46 -14.29
CA LYS A 388 -8.62 22.57 -14.65
C LYS A 388 -7.25 22.48 -13.94
N LYS A 389 -7.05 21.50 -13.07
CA LYS A 389 -5.89 21.41 -12.19
C LYS A 389 -5.17 20.07 -12.37
N ASN A 390 -4.67 19.89 -13.59
CA ASN A 390 -3.54 19.07 -14.02
C ASN A 390 -3.53 17.59 -13.59
N SER A 391 -3.71 16.77 -14.62
CA SER A 391 -3.64 15.32 -14.80
C SER A 391 -2.38 14.58 -14.31
N HIS A 392 -1.62 15.10 -13.33
CA HIS A 392 -0.33 14.50 -12.94
C HIS A 392 -0.16 14.23 -11.43
N ASP A 393 -1.11 14.60 -10.59
CA ASP A 393 -1.07 14.27 -9.16
C ASP A 393 -2.07 13.15 -8.81
N PRO A 394 -1.63 11.88 -8.70
CA PRO A 394 -2.50 10.74 -8.38
C PRO A 394 -3.20 10.84 -7.02
N ARG A 395 -2.89 11.86 -6.21
CA ARG A 395 -3.57 12.16 -4.94
C ARG A 395 -4.94 12.83 -5.13
N TYR A 396 -5.21 13.41 -6.31
CA TYR A 396 -6.45 14.14 -6.64
C TYR A 396 -7.22 13.52 -7.83
N THR A 397 -6.77 12.37 -8.35
CA THR A 397 -7.32 11.78 -9.59
C THR A 397 -8.65 11.05 -9.41
N SER A 398 -8.98 10.57 -8.21
CA SER A 398 -10.24 9.86 -7.99
C SER A 398 -11.37 10.84 -7.64
N ALA A 399 -12.20 11.18 -8.64
CA ALA A 399 -13.40 12.00 -8.45
C ALA A 399 -14.34 11.40 -7.38
N LEU A 400 -14.48 10.07 -7.35
CA LEU A 400 -15.26 9.34 -6.35
C LEU A 400 -14.78 9.60 -4.91
N ASN A 401 -13.48 9.73 -4.69
CA ASN A 401 -12.95 10.06 -3.36
C ASN A 401 -13.29 11.49 -2.91
N HIS A 402 -13.47 12.42 -3.83
CA HIS A 402 -13.91 13.78 -3.54
C HIS A 402 -15.43 13.89 -3.41
N LEU A 403 -16.17 12.98 -4.04
CA LEU A 403 -17.63 12.94 -4.01
C LEU A 403 -18.20 12.78 -2.60
N ARG A 404 -17.47 12.12 -1.69
CA ARG A 404 -17.87 11.92 -0.27
C ARG A 404 -18.12 13.22 0.49
N PHE A 405 -17.61 14.35 0.01
CA PHE A 405 -17.83 15.67 0.63
C PHE A 405 -19.09 16.39 0.12
N TYR A 406 -19.88 15.73 -0.72
CA TYR A 406 -21.14 16.24 -1.27
C TYR A 406 -22.33 15.36 -0.91
N LEU A 407 -22.21 14.49 0.11
CA LEU A 407 -23.30 13.63 0.57
C LEU A 407 -24.64 14.37 0.79
N PRO A 408 -24.67 15.60 1.37
CA PRO A 408 -25.93 16.30 1.53
C PRO A 408 -26.54 16.81 0.21
N ASP A 409 -25.72 17.05 -0.81
CA ASP A 409 -26.15 17.49 -2.13
C ASP A 409 -26.60 16.29 -3.00
N LEU A 410 -25.99 15.13 -2.80
CA LEU A 410 -26.39 13.86 -3.41
C LEU A 410 -27.71 13.35 -2.82
N PHE A 411 -27.88 13.50 -1.51
CA PHE A 411 -29.03 12.96 -0.77
C PHE A 411 -29.76 14.07 0.02
N PRO A 412 -30.38 15.05 -0.67
CA PRO A 412 -30.97 16.21 -0.02
C PRO A 412 -32.16 15.88 0.90
N MET A 413 -32.84 14.76 0.63
CA MET A 413 -34.00 14.29 1.40
C MET A 413 -33.64 13.50 2.66
N LEU A 414 -32.39 13.04 2.80
CA LEU A 414 -31.97 12.19 3.91
C LEU A 414 -31.36 13.02 5.04
N ASN A 415 -31.59 12.62 6.28
CA ASN A 415 -31.05 13.27 7.48
C ASN A 415 -29.80 12.59 8.03
N LYS A 416 -29.66 11.27 7.82
CA LYS A 416 -28.53 10.49 8.29
C LYS A 416 -28.17 9.44 7.25
N ILE A 417 -26.88 9.15 7.10
CA ILE A 417 -26.39 8.14 6.15
C ILE A 417 -25.11 7.49 6.68
N VAL A 418 -24.91 6.21 6.39
CA VAL A 418 -23.63 5.52 6.63
C VAL A 418 -22.86 5.42 5.33
N PHE A 419 -21.66 5.95 5.30
CA PHE A 419 -20.71 5.83 4.20
C PHE A 419 -19.78 4.64 4.44
N LEU A 420 -19.62 3.79 3.43
CA LEU A 420 -18.68 2.67 3.42
C LEU A 420 -17.74 2.80 2.22
N ASP A 421 -16.43 2.76 2.45
CA ASP A 421 -15.47 2.61 1.33
C ASP A 421 -15.66 1.22 0.70
N HIS A 422 -15.34 1.07 -0.58
CA HIS A 422 -15.56 -0.21 -1.29
C HIS A 422 -14.65 -1.36 -0.81
N ASP A 423 -13.60 -1.05 -0.05
CA ASP A 423 -12.56 -1.96 0.41
C ASP A 423 -12.77 -2.39 1.87
N VAL A 424 -14.02 -2.38 2.33
CA VAL A 424 -14.42 -2.87 3.65
C VAL A 424 -15.21 -4.17 3.58
N VAL A 425 -15.21 -4.92 4.68
CA VAL A 425 -16.12 -6.05 4.92
C VAL A 425 -16.86 -5.79 6.22
N VAL A 426 -18.19 -5.88 6.17
CA VAL A 426 -19.05 -5.76 7.34
C VAL A 426 -19.24 -7.13 7.99
N GLN A 427 -18.92 -7.23 9.27
CA GLN A 427 -18.98 -8.47 10.05
C GLN A 427 -20.12 -8.49 11.08
N ARG A 428 -20.72 -7.32 11.39
CA ARG A 428 -21.81 -7.17 12.36
C ARG A 428 -22.82 -6.15 11.88
N ASP A 429 -24.04 -6.27 12.41
CA ASP A 429 -25.12 -5.33 12.15
C ASP A 429 -24.72 -3.88 12.47
N LEU A 430 -24.96 -2.97 11.51
CA LEU A 430 -24.59 -1.56 11.60
C LEU A 430 -25.77 -0.64 11.97
N THR A 431 -26.99 -1.18 12.16
CA THR A 431 -28.18 -0.36 12.44
C THR A 431 -28.07 0.42 13.74
N GLY A 432 -27.27 -0.09 14.70
CA GLY A 432 -26.91 0.61 15.94
C GLY A 432 -26.31 2.00 15.72
N LEU A 433 -25.69 2.26 14.56
CA LEU A 433 -25.15 3.58 14.21
C LEU A 433 -26.21 4.68 14.12
N TRP A 434 -27.46 4.34 13.78
CA TRP A 434 -28.56 5.32 13.72
C TRP A 434 -28.94 5.87 15.10
N ASN A 435 -28.74 5.08 16.15
CA ASN A 435 -29.07 5.41 17.54
C ASN A 435 -27.93 6.10 18.29
N LEU A 436 -26.81 6.38 17.62
CA LEU A 436 -25.68 7.08 18.24
C LEU A 436 -26.05 8.52 18.62
N ASP A 437 -25.67 8.92 19.83
CA ASP A 437 -25.64 10.32 20.22
C ASP A 437 -24.51 11.05 19.49
N MET A 438 -24.88 11.80 18.46
CA MET A 438 -23.96 12.59 17.64
C MET A 438 -23.44 13.83 18.38
N LYS A 439 -23.92 14.15 19.60
CA LYS A 439 -23.47 15.31 20.40
C LYS A 439 -23.52 16.63 19.63
N GLY A 440 -24.51 16.77 18.74
CA GLY A 440 -24.66 17.90 17.83
C GLY A 440 -23.54 18.06 16.79
N LYS A 441 -22.73 17.02 16.56
CA LYS A 441 -21.67 16.98 15.53
C LYS A 441 -22.16 16.30 14.25
N VAL A 442 -21.36 16.37 13.19
CA VAL A 442 -21.76 15.92 11.84
C VAL A 442 -21.28 14.51 11.52
N ASN A 443 -20.10 14.13 11.96
CA ASN A 443 -19.46 12.86 11.61
C ASN A 443 -19.29 11.97 12.85
N GLY A 444 -19.55 10.68 12.72
CA GLY A 444 -19.14 9.64 13.68
C GLY A 444 -18.11 8.73 13.02
N ALA A 445 -16.91 8.65 13.60
CA ALA A 445 -15.80 7.89 13.05
C ALA A 445 -14.88 7.32 14.14
N VAL A 446 -14.18 6.23 13.85
CA VAL A 446 -13.14 5.71 14.76
C VAL A 446 -11.89 6.59 14.69
N GLU A 447 -11.39 6.98 15.85
CA GLU A 447 -10.19 7.81 15.99
C GLU A 447 -8.91 7.01 15.72
N THR A 448 -7.91 7.67 15.12
CA THR A 448 -6.65 7.04 14.68
C THR A 448 -5.42 7.61 15.38
N CYS A 449 -5.56 8.33 16.48
CA CYS A 449 -4.44 8.98 17.17
C CYS A 449 -3.89 8.20 18.38
N GLN A 450 -4.16 6.89 18.50
CA GLN A 450 -3.57 6.08 19.57
C GLN A 450 -2.12 5.74 19.24
N GLU A 451 -1.18 6.29 20.02
CA GLU A 451 0.26 6.06 19.84
C GLU A 451 0.61 4.57 20.02
N GLY A 452 1.55 4.08 19.22
CA GLY A 452 2.00 2.68 19.24
C GLY A 452 1.19 1.73 18.34
N GLU A 453 0.07 2.18 17.78
CA GLU A 453 -0.73 1.41 16.84
C GLU A 453 -0.25 1.60 15.38
N PRO A 454 -0.29 0.57 14.53
CA PRO A 454 0.04 0.69 13.10
C PRO A 454 -0.83 1.70 12.34
N SER A 455 -2.08 1.84 12.79
CA SER A 455 -3.05 2.81 12.28
C SER A 455 -2.87 4.22 12.84
N PHE A 456 -1.81 4.50 13.61
CA PHE A 456 -1.56 5.82 14.19
C PHE A 456 -1.42 6.88 13.09
N ARG A 457 -2.25 7.91 13.18
CA ARG A 457 -2.31 9.07 12.29
C ARG A 457 -2.56 10.29 13.18
N ARG A 458 -1.85 11.38 12.90
CA ARG A 458 -2.03 12.68 13.56
C ARG A 458 -2.00 13.78 12.52
N MET A 459 -2.70 14.88 12.77
CA MET A 459 -2.92 15.89 11.75
C MET A 459 -1.60 16.49 11.22
N ASP A 460 -0.56 16.60 12.06
CA ASP A 460 0.77 17.11 11.67
C ASP A 460 1.59 16.22 10.74
N MET A 461 1.21 14.95 10.60
CA MET A 461 1.78 14.05 9.60
C MET A 461 1.33 14.44 8.18
N PHE A 462 0.14 15.04 8.05
CA PHE A 462 -0.53 15.22 6.77
C PHE A 462 -0.81 16.67 6.38
N VAL A 463 -0.71 17.59 7.34
CA VAL A 463 -0.95 19.02 7.13
C VAL A 463 0.32 19.80 7.42
N ASN A 464 0.65 20.75 6.55
CA ASN A 464 1.81 21.60 6.73
C ASN A 464 1.54 22.72 7.76
N PHE A 465 1.91 22.47 9.02
CA PHE A 465 1.79 23.44 10.12
C PHE A 465 2.87 24.54 10.12
N SER A 466 3.81 24.55 9.16
CA SER A 466 4.75 25.66 9.01
C SER A 466 4.07 26.93 8.50
N ASP A 467 2.88 26.83 7.88
CA ASP A 467 2.10 28.01 7.49
C ASP A 467 1.32 28.58 8.70
N PRO A 468 1.52 29.87 9.05
CA PRO A 468 0.87 30.48 10.21
C PRO A 468 -0.66 30.45 10.18
N MET A 469 -1.29 30.46 9.00
CA MET A 469 -2.75 30.41 8.87
C MET A 469 -3.30 29.04 9.27
N ILE A 470 -2.58 27.97 8.92
CA ILE A 470 -2.91 26.61 9.35
C ILE A 470 -2.69 26.46 10.85
N ALA A 471 -1.52 26.88 11.35
CA ALA A 471 -1.16 26.77 12.77
C ALA A 471 -2.10 27.55 13.70
N LYS A 472 -2.67 28.66 13.24
CA LYS A 472 -3.67 29.42 14.00
C LYS A 472 -5.06 28.76 14.01
N ARG A 473 -5.37 27.94 13.01
CA ARG A 473 -6.72 27.40 12.78
C ARG A 473 -6.92 26.00 13.33
N PHE A 474 -5.88 25.18 13.32
CA PHE A 474 -5.93 23.78 13.73
C PHE A 474 -4.92 23.52 14.85
N ASP A 475 -5.28 22.64 15.77
CA ASP A 475 -4.30 22.09 16.72
C ASP A 475 -3.42 21.08 15.98
N ARG A 476 -2.10 21.26 16.11
CA ARG A 476 -1.09 20.34 15.58
C ARG A 476 -1.27 18.91 16.10
N LYS A 477 -1.73 18.77 17.35
CA LYS A 477 -1.93 17.49 18.03
C LYS A 477 -3.36 16.96 17.90
N ALA A 478 -4.20 17.59 17.08
CA ALA A 478 -5.56 17.13 16.87
C ALA A 478 -5.59 15.67 16.40
N CYS A 479 -6.47 14.90 17.03
CA CYS A 479 -6.72 13.51 16.68
C CYS A 479 -7.33 13.44 15.28
N THR A 480 -6.78 12.60 14.42
CA THR A 480 -7.42 12.24 13.15
C THR A 480 -8.35 11.05 13.36
N TRP A 481 -9.13 10.75 12.33
CA TRP A 481 -10.08 9.65 12.34
C TRP A 481 -10.08 8.93 11.00
N ALA A 482 -10.59 7.71 11.01
CA ALA A 482 -10.60 6.78 9.89
C ALA A 482 -11.72 7.11 8.89
N PHE A 483 -11.35 7.28 7.63
CA PHE A 483 -12.31 7.15 6.53
C PHE A 483 -12.53 5.66 6.24
N GLY A 484 -13.75 5.30 5.82
CA GLY A 484 -14.08 3.95 5.34
C GLY A 484 -15.30 3.34 5.99
N MET A 485 -15.62 3.74 7.22
CA MET A 485 -16.92 3.54 7.84
C MET A 485 -17.23 4.78 8.66
N ASN A 486 -18.16 5.59 8.17
CA ASN A 486 -18.51 6.85 8.80
C ASN A 486 -20.03 7.01 8.82
N VAL A 487 -20.59 7.47 9.94
CA VAL A 487 -21.99 7.90 10.01
C VAL A 487 -22.04 9.42 9.93
N PHE A 488 -22.85 9.95 9.01
CA PHE A 488 -23.00 11.37 8.79
C PHE A 488 -24.42 11.84 9.10
N ASP A 489 -24.54 12.85 9.94
CA ASP A 489 -25.75 13.64 10.12
C ASP A 489 -25.80 14.71 9.02
N LEU A 490 -26.53 14.40 7.95
CA LEU A 490 -26.69 15.27 6.78
C LEU A 490 -27.50 16.52 7.10
N HIS A 491 -28.43 16.44 8.04
CA HIS A 491 -29.19 17.62 8.49
C HIS A 491 -28.26 18.63 9.15
N GLU A 492 -27.45 18.19 10.10
CA GLU A 492 -26.47 19.04 10.78
C GLU A 492 -25.35 19.51 9.84
N TRP A 493 -24.94 18.67 8.89
CA TRP A 493 -24.00 19.05 7.82
C TRP A 493 -24.53 20.25 7.02
N ARG A 494 -25.79 20.19 6.55
CA ARG A 494 -26.44 21.29 5.82
C ARG A 494 -26.52 22.54 6.69
N ARG A 495 -26.95 22.42 7.95
CA ARG A 495 -27.06 23.55 8.90
C ARG A 495 -25.73 24.28 9.09
N ARG A 496 -24.62 23.55 9.15
CA ARG A 496 -23.26 24.11 9.28
C ARG A 496 -22.61 24.48 7.95
N ASN A 497 -23.20 24.07 6.84
CA ASN A 497 -22.72 24.28 5.47
C ASN A 497 -21.27 23.81 5.28
N LEU A 498 -20.97 22.57 5.71
CA LEU A 498 -19.61 22.03 5.66
C LEU A 498 -19.14 21.73 4.23
N THR A 499 -20.04 21.51 3.25
CA THR A 499 -19.66 21.39 1.83
C THR A 499 -18.94 22.66 1.35
N ARG A 500 -19.42 23.85 1.75
CA ARG A 500 -18.75 25.12 1.45
C ARG A 500 -17.39 25.26 2.14
N VAL A 501 -17.25 24.72 3.35
CA VAL A 501 -15.97 24.69 4.07
C VAL A 501 -14.96 23.81 3.33
N TYR A 502 -15.39 22.64 2.88
CA TYR A 502 -14.60 21.75 2.04
C TYR A 502 -14.10 22.45 0.78
N HIS A 503 -14.98 23.12 0.02
CA HIS A 503 -14.58 23.89 -1.16
C HIS A 503 -13.53 24.96 -0.86
N LYS A 504 -13.66 25.65 0.26
CA LYS A 504 -12.68 26.64 0.70
C LYS A 504 -11.30 26.01 0.88
N TYR A 505 -11.21 24.86 1.54
CA TYR A 505 -9.92 24.17 1.73
C TYR A 505 -9.38 23.53 0.46
N LEU A 506 -10.24 23.01 -0.40
CA LEU A 506 -9.86 22.50 -1.71
C LEU A 506 -9.23 23.61 -2.56
N GLN A 507 -9.88 24.77 -2.65
CA GLN A 507 -9.37 25.93 -3.39
C GLN A 507 -8.07 26.47 -2.78
N LEU A 508 -7.96 26.45 -1.45
CA LEU A 508 -6.80 26.93 -0.72
C LEU A 508 -5.58 26.02 -0.94
N GLY A 509 -5.78 24.69 -0.87
CA GLY A 509 -4.78 23.68 -1.20
C GLY A 509 -4.31 23.74 -2.65
N SER A 510 -5.17 24.22 -3.55
CA SER A 510 -4.79 24.44 -4.95
C SER A 510 -3.78 25.58 -5.10
N LYS A 511 -3.80 26.57 -4.21
CA LYS A 511 -2.93 27.75 -4.27
C LYS A 511 -1.63 27.57 -3.51
N ARG A 512 -1.63 26.69 -2.49
CA ARG A 512 -0.51 26.45 -1.58
C ARG A 512 -0.49 24.98 -1.17
N PRO A 513 0.67 24.32 -1.13
CA PRO A 513 0.78 22.89 -0.85
C PRO A 513 0.63 22.59 0.66
N PHE A 514 -0.57 22.82 1.21
CA PHE A 514 -0.86 22.56 2.62
C PHE A 514 -1.08 21.08 2.93
N TRP A 515 -1.61 20.35 1.97
CA TRP A 515 -2.05 18.97 2.15
C TRP A 515 -0.97 18.04 1.61
N ARG A 516 -0.46 17.15 2.47
CA ARG A 516 0.57 16.19 2.08
C ARG A 516 -0.05 14.95 1.41
N ALA A 517 -1.31 14.61 1.71
CA ALA A 517 -1.91 13.32 1.33
C ALA A 517 -3.34 13.39 0.75
N GLY A 518 -3.52 13.76 -0.51
CA GLY A 518 -4.80 13.63 -1.23
C GLY A 518 -6.00 14.24 -0.51
N SER A 519 -7.15 13.55 -0.52
CA SER A 519 -8.41 14.06 0.03
C SER A 519 -8.57 13.91 1.55
N LEU A 520 -7.83 13.03 2.22
CA LEU A 520 -7.99 12.77 3.67
C LEU A 520 -7.76 14.03 4.54
N PRO A 521 -6.71 14.84 4.31
CA PRO A 521 -6.47 16.07 5.06
C PRO A 521 -7.57 17.11 4.85
N LEU A 522 -8.17 17.16 3.65
CA LEU A 522 -9.31 18.03 3.38
C LEU A 522 -10.51 17.62 4.26
N GLY A 523 -10.70 16.32 4.42
CA GLY A 523 -11.69 15.76 5.32
C GLY A 523 -11.48 16.17 6.78
N TRP A 524 -10.30 15.92 7.33
CA TRP A 524 -10.00 16.30 8.72
C TRP A 524 -10.09 17.81 8.94
N ALA A 525 -9.68 18.63 7.97
CA ALA A 525 -9.83 20.08 8.02
C ALA A 525 -11.30 20.52 7.97
N THR A 526 -12.12 19.86 7.14
CA THR A 526 -13.55 20.17 6.97
C THR A 526 -14.35 19.82 8.22
N PHE A 527 -14.07 18.65 8.82
CA PHE A 527 -14.79 18.14 10.00
C PHE A 527 -14.08 18.40 11.32
N TYR A 528 -13.13 19.33 11.34
CA TYR A 528 -12.44 19.74 12.56
C TYR A 528 -13.44 20.22 13.61
N ASN A 529 -13.40 19.65 14.82
CA ASN A 529 -14.40 19.83 15.88
C ASN A 529 -15.85 19.42 15.54
N HIS A 530 -16.06 18.68 14.44
CA HIS A 530 -17.37 18.18 14.00
C HIS A 530 -17.43 16.65 13.89
N THR A 531 -16.50 15.94 14.56
CA THR A 531 -16.47 14.47 14.61
C THR A 531 -16.65 13.94 16.04
N VAL A 532 -17.51 12.93 16.22
CA VAL A 532 -17.60 12.08 17.42
C VAL A 532 -16.69 10.86 17.22
N GLY A 533 -15.81 10.62 18.18
CA GLY A 533 -15.01 9.39 18.24
C GLY A 533 -15.90 8.20 18.59
N LEU A 534 -15.87 7.17 17.75
CA LEU A 534 -16.54 5.89 17.97
C LEU A 534 -15.60 4.87 18.62
N ASP A 535 -16.18 3.86 19.27
CA ASP A 535 -15.41 2.72 19.79
C ASP A 535 -14.65 2.01 18.65
N ARG A 536 -13.42 1.57 18.94
CA ARG A 536 -12.54 0.91 17.96
C ARG A 536 -13.15 -0.38 17.39
N THR A 537 -14.06 -1.03 18.10
CA THR A 537 -14.76 -2.22 17.57
C THR A 537 -15.69 -1.88 16.40
N TRP A 538 -16.02 -0.61 16.14
CA TRP A 538 -16.83 -0.26 14.97
C TRP A 538 -16.06 -0.39 13.65
N HIS A 539 -14.76 -0.08 13.64
CA HIS A 539 -13.96 0.00 12.41
C HIS A 539 -12.49 -0.30 12.69
N VAL A 540 -12.02 -1.45 12.22
CA VAL A 540 -10.63 -1.90 12.33
C VAL A 540 -9.90 -1.73 11.01
N LEU A 541 -8.75 -1.07 11.06
CA LEU A 541 -7.87 -0.74 9.95
C LEU A 541 -6.66 -1.69 9.89
N GLY A 542 -5.90 -1.59 8.81
CA GLY A 542 -4.58 -2.18 8.61
C GLY A 542 -4.59 -3.39 7.69
N LEU A 543 -5.73 -3.94 7.27
CA LEU A 543 -5.73 -5.21 6.54
C LEU A 543 -5.15 -5.09 5.12
N GLY A 544 -4.97 -3.87 4.60
CA GLY A 544 -4.37 -3.60 3.29
C GLY A 544 -2.88 -3.22 3.30
N TYR A 545 -2.19 -3.30 4.45
CA TYR A 545 -0.72 -3.14 4.52
C TYR A 545 -0.07 -3.79 5.73
N ASP A 546 -0.80 -4.02 6.83
CA ASP A 546 -0.26 -4.49 8.09
C ASP A 546 -0.51 -6.00 8.31
N SER A 547 0.59 -6.75 8.37
CA SER A 547 0.58 -8.16 8.72
C SER A 547 0.56 -8.42 10.23
N GLY A 548 0.51 -7.39 11.08
CA GLY A 548 0.51 -7.44 12.53
C GLY A 548 -0.85 -7.26 13.21
N VAL A 549 -1.92 -6.89 12.48
CA VAL A 549 -3.27 -6.68 13.07
C VAL A 549 -3.71 -7.90 13.88
N ARG A 550 -4.06 -7.69 15.16
CA ARG A 550 -4.39 -8.76 16.10
C ARG A 550 -5.71 -9.42 15.71
N GLN A 551 -5.71 -10.76 15.70
CA GLN A 551 -6.88 -11.56 15.35
C GLN A 551 -8.12 -11.22 16.20
N GLY A 552 -7.94 -11.04 17.51
CA GLY A 552 -9.05 -10.69 18.41
C GLY A 552 -9.69 -9.33 18.10
N ASP A 553 -8.94 -8.36 17.57
CA ASP A 553 -9.50 -7.07 17.15
C ASP A 553 -10.33 -7.25 15.88
N ILE A 554 -9.85 -8.07 14.93
CA ILE A 554 -10.56 -8.40 13.69
C ILE A 554 -11.88 -9.13 14.02
N ASP A 555 -11.87 -10.11 14.91
CA ASP A 555 -13.07 -10.89 15.28
C ASP A 555 -14.14 -10.05 16.01
N GLN A 556 -13.71 -9.02 16.73
CA GLN A 556 -14.60 -8.11 17.47
C GLN A 556 -15.12 -6.96 16.62
N ALA A 557 -14.49 -6.67 15.49
CA ALA A 557 -14.82 -5.55 14.64
C ALA A 557 -16.19 -5.71 13.96
N ALA A 558 -16.98 -4.64 13.91
CA ALA A 558 -18.18 -4.53 13.10
C ALA A 558 -17.82 -4.34 11.62
N VAL A 559 -16.78 -3.54 11.32
CA VAL A 559 -16.24 -3.36 9.97
C VAL A 559 -14.73 -3.54 9.99
N ILE A 560 -14.21 -4.33 9.06
CA ILE A 560 -12.77 -4.47 8.81
C ILE A 560 -12.42 -3.83 7.48
N HIS A 561 -11.28 -3.16 7.43
CA HIS A 561 -10.89 -2.32 6.30
C HIS A 561 -9.55 -2.76 5.74
N TYR A 562 -9.55 -3.04 4.44
CA TYR A 562 -8.34 -3.26 3.66
C TYR A 562 -7.75 -1.92 3.19
N ASP A 563 -7.63 -0.95 4.09
CA ASP A 563 -7.01 0.35 3.81
C ASP A 563 -5.53 0.13 3.43
N GLY A 564 -5.08 0.77 2.36
CA GLY A 564 -3.76 0.54 1.77
C GLY A 564 -3.80 -0.05 0.37
N ILE A 565 -2.66 -0.54 -0.10
CA ILE A 565 -2.48 -0.97 -1.50
C ILE A 565 -2.67 -2.48 -1.70
N MET A 566 -2.52 -3.27 -0.65
CA MET A 566 -2.61 -4.73 -0.72
C MET A 566 -4.06 -5.19 -0.60
N LYS A 567 -4.84 -4.94 -1.66
CA LYS A 567 -6.26 -5.28 -1.71
C LYS A 567 -6.49 -6.80 -1.81
N PRO A 568 -7.59 -7.34 -1.25
CA PRO A 568 -7.80 -8.79 -1.18
C PRO A 568 -8.07 -9.45 -2.55
N TRP A 569 -8.55 -8.67 -3.53
CA TRP A 569 -8.74 -9.11 -4.93
C TRP A 569 -7.47 -9.00 -5.81
N LEU A 570 -6.34 -8.59 -5.24
CA LEU A 570 -5.07 -8.47 -5.94
C LEU A 570 -4.08 -9.56 -5.49
N ASP A 571 -3.16 -9.93 -6.36
CA ASP A 571 -2.09 -10.90 -6.06
C ASP A 571 -1.19 -10.41 -4.91
N ILE A 572 -0.94 -9.11 -4.85
CA ILE A 572 -0.16 -8.46 -3.78
C ILE A 572 -0.89 -8.37 -2.43
N GLY A 573 -2.17 -8.79 -2.36
CA GLY A 573 -2.96 -8.81 -1.13
C GLY A 573 -2.39 -9.73 -0.06
N LEU A 574 -2.54 -9.35 1.22
CA LEU A 574 -2.07 -10.16 2.34
C LEU A 574 -2.90 -11.45 2.50
N GLU A 575 -2.32 -12.59 2.18
CA GLU A 575 -3.02 -13.89 2.12
C GLU A 575 -3.80 -14.23 3.39
N LYS A 576 -3.20 -13.99 4.57
CA LYS A 576 -3.86 -14.24 5.86
C LYS A 576 -5.18 -13.47 6.05
N HIS A 577 -5.32 -12.31 5.41
CA HIS A 577 -6.50 -11.44 5.53
C HIS A 577 -7.50 -11.66 4.39
N LYS A 578 -7.12 -12.30 3.29
CA LYS A 578 -8.00 -12.48 2.12
C LYS A 578 -9.27 -13.29 2.42
N HIS A 579 -9.23 -14.20 3.38
CA HIS A 579 -10.35 -15.10 3.65
C HIS A 579 -11.63 -14.39 4.12
N TYR A 580 -11.53 -13.26 4.85
CA TYR A 580 -12.72 -12.48 5.25
C TYR A 580 -13.43 -11.83 4.06
N TRP A 581 -12.70 -11.48 3.01
CA TRP A 581 -13.27 -10.93 1.78
C TRP A 581 -13.80 -12.04 0.87
N ARG A 582 -13.00 -13.10 0.64
CA ARG A 582 -13.31 -14.21 -0.28
C ARG A 582 -14.63 -14.92 0.04
N ARG A 583 -15.03 -14.98 1.32
CA ARG A 583 -16.28 -15.65 1.74
C ARG A 583 -17.55 -14.96 1.23
N HIS A 584 -17.46 -13.71 0.79
CA HIS A 584 -18.59 -12.93 0.27
C HIS A 584 -18.65 -12.88 -1.26
N VAL A 585 -17.71 -13.56 -1.93
CA VAL A 585 -17.69 -13.69 -3.39
C VAL A 585 -18.14 -15.10 -3.77
N ASP A 586 -19.20 -15.19 -4.58
CA ASP A 586 -19.62 -16.45 -5.16
C ASP A 586 -18.75 -16.80 -6.37
N TYR A 587 -17.61 -17.45 -6.10
CA TYR A 587 -16.71 -17.91 -7.16
C TYR A 587 -17.36 -18.90 -8.12
N GLN A 588 -18.50 -19.51 -7.82
CA GLN A 588 -19.19 -20.41 -8.76
C GLN A 588 -20.02 -19.65 -9.80
N HIS A 589 -20.18 -18.32 -9.64
CA HIS A 589 -20.95 -17.50 -10.57
C HIS A 589 -20.39 -17.61 -12.00
N PRO A 590 -21.24 -17.90 -13.02
CA PRO A 590 -20.79 -18.22 -14.38
C PRO A 590 -19.88 -17.15 -15.00
N TYR A 591 -20.19 -15.86 -14.80
CA TYR A 591 -19.37 -14.77 -15.32
C TYR A 591 -17.99 -14.68 -14.66
N LEU A 592 -17.84 -15.08 -13.40
CA LEU A 592 -16.53 -15.12 -12.73
C LEU A 592 -15.67 -16.25 -13.29
N GLN A 593 -16.27 -17.44 -13.44
CA GLN A 593 -15.59 -18.61 -14.02
C GLN A 593 -15.15 -18.36 -15.46
N GLN A 594 -16.01 -17.77 -16.29
CA GLN A 594 -15.68 -17.43 -17.69
C GLN A 594 -14.57 -16.38 -17.82
N CYS A 595 -14.33 -15.58 -16.78
CA CYS A 595 -13.29 -14.57 -16.73
C CYS A 595 -12.07 -14.99 -15.90
N ASN A 596 -11.92 -16.29 -15.60
CA ASN A 596 -10.81 -16.85 -14.83
C ASN A 596 -10.63 -16.19 -13.45
N ILE A 597 -11.73 -15.76 -12.82
CA ILE A 597 -11.72 -15.26 -11.44
C ILE A 597 -12.03 -16.45 -10.53
N HIS A 598 -11.00 -16.93 -9.84
CA HIS A 598 -11.08 -18.09 -8.96
C HIS A 598 -10.62 -17.74 -7.54
N ARG A 599 -10.87 -18.65 -6.61
CA ARG A 599 -10.60 -18.47 -5.18
C ARG A 599 -9.11 -18.34 -4.88
#